data_AF-A0A915EU22-F1
#
_entry.id   AF-A0A915EU22-F1
#
_cell.length_a   1.000
_cell.length_b   1.000
_cell.length_c   1.000
_cell.angle_alpha   90.00
_cell.angle_beta   90.00
_cell.angle_gamma   90.00
#
_symmetry.space_group_name_H-M   'P 1'
#
loop_
_entity.id
_entity.type
_entity.pdbx_description
1 polymer ?
#
loop_
_entity_poly.entity_id
_entity_poly.type
_entity_poly.pdbx_seq_one_letter_code
_entity_poly.pdbx_strand_id
1 'polypeptide(L)'
;MFLFLVRLDSGKLHKGCAENFFEALCEPINLLKHICQATRILELQCEWPKMMKDQIEEGGKSVKDSIDSMELNVNHSFSLEQKLNFRAEEFRHQLKQEIAGFEKFIDVIVIILDICMLPIMLLPFIWAGIYIAKFNRNSKSDNYYIDKSIEETDERRKALGLSSLLPLTKTEKKKYVRWFNMRIVEQEKLSLTISLAFTVFSMVIPLTFILADICTYKILHLGYEFFHSEMTRLPKPNIYRLKVTGDGFLSELLSNLLNTFEPLNSDTERRDALWRECFLEPTPPDYWLFVIMLLLFFICIVLCLLQVFAKRLKHRIASYYFPDRKRTRSIHLYTLLLEGRDKTVLQQLEKK
;
A
#
# COMPACT_ATOMS: atom_id res chain seq x y z
N MET A 1 38.20 -51.56 -39.41
CA MET A 1 37.77 -52.95 -39.17
C MET A 1 36.95 -52.94 -37.87
N PHE A 2 35.61 -52.95 -38.02
CA PHE A 2 34.52 -53.12 -37.01
C PHE A 2 34.48 -52.17 -35.77
N LEU A 3 33.58 -51.17 -35.69
CA LEU A 3 32.14 -51.18 -35.27
C LEU A 3 31.98 -51.36 -33.73
N PHE A 4 31.35 -50.50 -32.91
CA PHE A 4 30.18 -49.61 -33.09
C PHE A 4 30.25 -48.35 -32.18
N LEU A 5 29.60 -47.27 -32.63
CA LEU A 5 29.39 -45.96 -31.99
C LEU A 5 27.88 -45.76 -31.73
N VAL A 6 27.50 -45.23 -30.56
CA VAL A 6 26.40 -44.26 -30.28
C VAL A 6 26.78 -43.60 -28.93
N ARG A 7 27.37 -42.39 -28.83
CA ARG A 7 26.89 -41.01 -29.03
C ARG A 7 25.64 -40.62 -28.23
N LEU A 8 25.84 -39.93 -27.11
CA LEU A 8 25.11 -38.71 -26.74
C LEU A 8 26.08 -37.78 -25.99
N ASP A 9 26.16 -36.55 -26.49
CA ASP A 9 27.02 -35.45 -26.07
C ASP A 9 26.11 -34.27 -25.69
N SER A 10 26.57 -33.47 -24.72
CA SER A 10 26.12 -32.13 -24.32
C SER A 10 24.73 -32.01 -23.64
N GLY A 11 24.55 -31.21 -22.60
CA GLY A 11 25.45 -30.24 -21.96
C GLY A 11 24.71 -29.41 -20.89
N LYS A 12 25.51 -28.84 -19.99
CA LYS A 12 25.33 -27.55 -19.29
C LYS A 12 23.89 -26.98 -19.22
N LEU A 13 23.20 -27.19 -18.10
CA LEU A 13 22.17 -26.28 -17.56
C LEU A 13 21.95 -26.75 -16.11
N HIS A 14 22.46 -26.09 -15.06
CA HIS A 14 21.76 -24.98 -14.41
C HIS A 14 22.61 -24.31 -13.30
N LYS A 15 23.95 -24.28 -13.42
CA LYS A 15 24.79 -23.60 -12.39
C LYS A 15 24.57 -22.08 -12.34
N GLY A 16 24.25 -21.45 -13.48
CA GLY A 16 23.93 -20.01 -13.56
C GLY A 16 22.51 -19.62 -13.15
N CYS A 17 21.57 -20.57 -13.02
CA CYS A 17 20.20 -20.24 -12.65
C CYS A 17 20.03 -20.07 -11.14
N ALA A 18 20.80 -20.82 -10.34
CA ALA A 18 20.83 -20.66 -8.90
C ALA A 18 21.50 -19.33 -8.49
N GLU A 19 22.62 -18.97 -9.11
CA GLU A 19 23.31 -17.70 -8.84
C GLU A 19 22.45 -16.48 -9.22
N ASN A 20 21.79 -16.49 -10.39
CA ASN A 20 20.88 -15.40 -10.80
C ASN A 20 19.58 -15.35 -9.98
N PHE A 21 19.07 -16.49 -9.51
CA PHE A 21 17.89 -16.58 -8.62
C PHE A 21 18.21 -15.97 -7.24
N PHE A 22 19.40 -16.23 -6.70
CA PHE A 22 19.86 -15.63 -5.45
C PHE A 22 20.21 -14.14 -5.60
N GLU A 23 20.73 -13.68 -6.75
CA GLU A 23 20.95 -12.24 -7.01
C GLU A 23 19.64 -11.45 -7.19
N ALA A 24 18.65 -12.01 -7.89
CA ALA A 24 17.33 -11.37 -8.06
C ALA A 24 16.53 -11.27 -6.74
N LEU A 25 16.75 -12.21 -5.82
CA LEU A 25 16.26 -12.15 -4.44
C LEU A 25 17.02 -11.11 -3.59
N CYS A 26 18.28 -10.80 -3.92
CA CYS A 26 19.16 -9.94 -3.13
C CYS A 26 18.96 -8.43 -3.38
N GLU A 27 18.55 -8.01 -4.57
CA GLU A 27 18.26 -6.59 -4.86
C GLU A 27 17.18 -5.97 -3.96
N PRO A 28 15.99 -6.58 -3.78
CA PRO A 28 14.98 -6.04 -2.86
C PRO A 28 15.39 -6.17 -1.39
N ILE A 29 16.23 -7.16 -1.03
CA ILE A 29 16.74 -7.36 0.34
C ILE A 29 17.81 -6.32 0.70
N ASN A 30 18.64 -5.87 -0.24
CA ASN A 30 19.59 -4.76 -0.01
C ASN A 30 18.88 -3.43 0.22
N LEU A 31 17.72 -3.21 -0.42
CA LEU A 31 16.86 -2.05 -0.19
C LEU A 31 16.22 -2.09 1.20
N LEU A 32 15.81 -3.28 1.66
CA LEU A 32 15.38 -3.56 3.04
C LEU A 32 16.50 -3.40 4.07
N LYS A 33 17.77 -3.66 3.70
CA LYS A 33 18.94 -3.51 4.58
C LYS A 33 19.21 -2.05 4.98
N HIS A 34 18.99 -1.12 4.05
CA HIS A 34 19.08 0.32 4.32
C HIS A 34 17.91 0.84 5.17
N ILE A 35 16.72 0.26 5.03
CA ILE A 35 15.56 0.55 5.89
C ILE A 35 15.77 -0.06 7.29
N CYS A 36 16.38 -1.25 7.38
CA CYS A 36 16.67 -1.94 8.63
C CYS A 36 17.75 -1.24 9.48
N GLN A 37 18.67 -0.49 8.86
CA GLN A 37 19.61 0.39 9.59
C GLN A 37 18.92 1.65 10.15
N ALA A 38 17.77 2.06 9.59
CA ALA A 38 17.04 3.25 10.02
C ALA A 38 16.05 2.97 11.17
N THR A 39 15.64 1.72 11.38
CA THR A 39 14.66 1.35 12.43
C THR A 39 15.21 0.25 13.34
N ARG A 40 16.10 0.64 14.24
CA ARG A 40 16.69 -0.22 15.29
C ARG A 40 15.69 -0.48 16.43
N ILE A 41 14.54 -1.10 16.16
CA ILE A 41 13.48 -1.35 17.16
C ILE A 41 12.96 -2.80 17.24
N LEU A 42 13.34 -3.73 16.35
CA LEU A 42 13.01 -5.15 16.57
C LEU A 42 14.22 -6.07 16.31
N GLU A 43 15.01 -6.30 17.36
CA GLU A 43 15.88 -7.47 17.49
C GLU A 43 15.02 -8.65 17.95
N LEU A 44 14.58 -9.53 17.04
CA LEU A 44 14.11 -10.86 17.41
C LEU A 44 14.49 -11.87 16.32
N GLN A 45 15.35 -12.80 16.74
CA GLN A 45 15.55 -14.16 16.22
C GLN A 45 16.18 -14.34 14.85
N CYS A 46 17.51 -14.35 14.83
CA CYS A 46 18.31 -15.17 13.91
C CYS A 46 19.39 -15.91 14.72
N GLU A 47 18.98 -16.95 15.47
CA GLU A 47 19.88 -17.81 16.26
C GLU A 47 19.55 -19.29 16.05
N TRP A 48 19.20 -19.67 14.81
CA TRP A 48 18.65 -20.99 14.49
C TRP A 48 19.53 -21.94 13.64
N PRO A 49 20.88 -22.04 13.84
CA PRO A 49 21.52 -23.30 13.44
C PRO A 49 22.73 -23.79 14.29
N LYS A 50 22.89 -23.41 15.56
CA LYS A 50 23.99 -23.95 16.40
C LYS A 50 23.53 -25.01 17.40
N MET A 51 22.44 -24.79 18.13
CA MET A 51 21.91 -25.77 19.11
C MET A 51 21.49 -27.12 18.49
N MET A 52 21.07 -27.11 17.23
CA MET A 52 20.57 -28.33 16.56
C MET A 52 21.70 -29.28 16.15
N LYS A 53 22.94 -28.79 16.01
CA LYS A 53 24.07 -29.60 15.55
C LYS A 53 24.68 -30.43 16.69
N ASP A 54 24.76 -29.84 17.89
CA ASP A 54 25.39 -30.48 19.05
C ASP A 54 24.49 -31.56 19.68
N GLN A 55 23.15 -31.42 19.64
CA GLN A 55 22.23 -32.44 20.13
C GLN A 55 22.15 -33.69 19.25
N ILE A 56 22.43 -33.59 17.95
CA ILE A 56 22.42 -34.73 17.03
C ILE A 56 23.64 -35.63 17.27
N GLU A 57 24.77 -35.05 17.70
CA GLU A 57 26.02 -35.77 17.91
C GLU A 57 26.06 -36.51 19.26
N GLU A 58 25.42 -35.98 20.32
CA GLU A 58 25.23 -36.68 21.60
C GLU A 58 24.09 -37.71 21.54
N GLY A 59 22.99 -37.40 20.85
CA GLY A 59 21.86 -38.33 20.67
C GLY A 59 22.22 -39.59 19.90
N GLY A 60 23.14 -39.50 18.93
CA GLY A 60 23.62 -40.64 18.14
C GLY A 60 24.36 -41.70 18.95
N LYS A 61 24.97 -41.34 20.10
CA LYS A 61 25.66 -42.29 20.98
C LYS A 61 24.68 -42.99 21.94
N SER A 62 23.69 -42.26 22.46
CA SER A 62 22.68 -42.82 23.40
C SER A 62 21.70 -43.79 22.73
N VAL A 63 21.43 -43.63 21.43
CA VAL A 63 20.53 -44.51 20.67
C VAL A 63 21.16 -45.89 20.44
N LYS A 64 22.49 -45.99 20.36
CA LYS A 64 23.17 -47.26 20.11
C LYS A 64 23.08 -48.23 21.29
N ASP A 65 23.02 -47.70 22.52
CA ASP A 65 22.95 -48.50 23.75
C ASP A 65 21.51 -48.86 24.16
N SER A 66 20.49 -48.16 23.62
CA SER A 66 19.07 -48.42 23.95
C SER A 66 18.36 -49.37 22.99
N ILE A 67 18.97 -49.71 21.84
CA ILE A 67 18.39 -50.63 20.86
C ILE A 67 18.49 -52.10 21.31
N ASP A 68 19.42 -52.42 22.21
CA ASP A 68 19.62 -53.79 22.71
C ASP A 68 18.58 -54.26 23.76
N SER A 69 17.64 -53.40 24.18
CA SER A 69 16.80 -53.72 25.37
C SER A 69 15.31 -53.42 25.27
N MET A 70 14.67 -53.34 24.10
CA MET A 70 13.23 -53.02 24.09
C MET A 70 12.37 -53.81 23.10
N GLU A 71 11.52 -54.67 23.68
CA GLU A 71 10.32 -55.23 23.05
C GLU A 71 9.39 -54.09 22.63
N LEU A 72 9.09 -54.00 21.33
CA LEU A 72 8.25 -52.96 20.76
C LEU A 72 6.77 -53.39 20.78
N ASN A 73 5.99 -52.73 21.63
CA ASN A 73 4.53 -52.68 21.52
C ASN A 73 4.13 -51.35 20.85
N VAL A 74 3.60 -51.41 19.64
CA VAL A 74 3.30 -50.22 18.81
C VAL A 74 1.82 -49.87 18.90
N ASN A 75 1.50 -48.84 19.70
CA ASN A 75 0.20 -48.15 19.72
C ASN A 75 0.42 -46.63 19.69
N HIS A 76 0.93 -46.07 18.58
CA HIS A 76 1.23 -44.63 18.49
C HIS A 76 0.50 -43.84 17.40
N SER A 77 -0.25 -44.48 16.50
CA SER A 77 -0.92 -43.81 15.37
C SER A 77 -2.13 -42.94 15.79
N PHE A 78 -2.95 -43.40 16.74
CA PHE A 78 -4.15 -42.68 17.18
C PHE A 78 -3.85 -41.34 17.90
N SER A 79 -2.70 -41.24 18.56
CA SER A 79 -2.34 -40.05 19.36
C SER A 79 -1.89 -38.85 18.53
N LEU A 80 -1.39 -39.06 17.31
CA LEU A 80 -0.85 -37.99 16.46
C LEU A 80 -1.96 -37.26 15.69
N GLU A 81 -2.92 -38.00 15.11
CA GLU A 81 -4.08 -37.41 14.44
C GLU A 81 -4.94 -36.59 15.41
N GLN A 82 -5.15 -37.10 16.63
CA GLN A 82 -5.92 -36.40 17.66
C GLN A 82 -5.21 -35.12 18.15
N LYS A 83 -3.88 -35.14 18.28
CA LYS A 83 -3.07 -33.95 18.62
C LYS A 83 -3.03 -32.91 17.51
N LEU A 84 -3.00 -33.33 16.23
CA LEU A 84 -3.04 -32.42 15.08
C LEU A 84 -4.42 -31.75 14.93
N ASN A 85 -5.50 -32.51 15.10
CA ASN A 85 -6.87 -31.98 15.06
C ASN A 85 -7.13 -31.01 16.21
N PHE A 86 -6.71 -31.34 17.44
CA PHE A 86 -6.81 -30.44 18.59
C PHE A 86 -6.01 -29.15 18.38
N ARG A 87 -4.78 -29.24 17.85
CA ARG A 87 -3.94 -28.08 17.56
C ARG A 87 -4.51 -27.22 16.42
N ALA A 88 -5.16 -27.82 15.43
CA ALA A 88 -5.85 -27.11 14.35
C ALA A 88 -7.13 -26.40 14.84
N GLU A 89 -7.91 -27.02 15.75
CA GLU A 89 -9.07 -26.38 16.38
C GLU A 89 -8.67 -25.22 17.30
N GLU A 90 -7.64 -25.40 18.11
CA GLU A 90 -7.06 -24.35 18.96
C GLU A 90 -6.59 -23.15 18.10
N PHE A 91 -5.86 -23.42 17.02
CA PHE A 91 -5.38 -22.39 16.09
C PHE A 91 -6.55 -21.67 15.38
N ARG A 92 -7.59 -22.39 14.98
CA ARG A 92 -8.82 -21.81 14.40
C ARG A 92 -9.58 -20.95 15.40
N HIS A 93 -9.62 -21.36 16.67
CA HIS A 93 -10.28 -20.60 17.74
C HIS A 93 -9.52 -19.29 18.01
N GLN A 94 -8.19 -19.33 18.08
CA GLN A 94 -7.35 -18.15 18.22
C GLN A 94 -7.53 -17.19 17.05
N LEU A 95 -7.51 -17.69 15.80
CA LEU A 95 -7.78 -16.86 14.61
C LEU A 95 -9.17 -16.21 14.64
N LYS A 96 -10.23 -16.96 14.99
CA LYS A 96 -11.59 -16.41 15.09
C LYS A 96 -11.69 -15.31 16.15
N GLN A 97 -10.98 -15.45 17.27
CA GLN A 97 -10.99 -14.47 18.34
C GLN A 97 -10.29 -13.17 17.91
N GLU A 98 -9.17 -13.26 17.18
CA GLU A 98 -8.50 -12.10 16.59
C GLU A 98 -9.39 -11.40 15.54
N ILE A 99 -10.05 -12.16 14.67
CA ILE A 99 -11.00 -11.62 13.67
C ILE A 99 -12.18 -10.90 14.34
N ALA A 100 -12.74 -11.45 15.42
CA ALA A 100 -13.81 -10.80 16.18
C ALA A 100 -13.36 -9.48 16.84
N GLY A 101 -12.07 -9.35 17.16
CA GLY A 101 -11.46 -8.09 17.59
C GLY A 101 -11.49 -7.02 16.49
N PHE A 102 -11.16 -7.40 15.25
CA PHE A 102 -11.23 -6.51 14.09
C PHE A 102 -12.66 -6.10 13.74
N GLU A 103 -13.62 -7.02 13.85
CA GLU A 103 -15.04 -6.72 13.62
C GLU A 103 -15.54 -5.63 14.57
N LYS A 104 -15.27 -5.76 15.87
CA LYS A 104 -15.59 -4.72 16.86
C LYS A 104 -14.88 -3.40 16.60
N PHE A 105 -13.64 -3.44 16.12
CA PHE A 105 -12.90 -2.23 15.76
C PHE A 105 -13.55 -1.50 14.57
N ILE A 106 -14.02 -2.24 13.57
CA ILE A 106 -14.75 -1.69 12.43
C ILE A 106 -16.06 -1.06 12.89
N ASP A 107 -16.83 -1.72 13.75
CA ASP A 107 -18.08 -1.18 14.30
C ASP A 107 -17.87 0.14 15.04
N VAL A 108 -16.80 0.24 15.84
CA VAL A 108 -16.43 1.47 16.53
C VAL A 108 -16.12 2.59 15.52
N ILE A 109 -15.38 2.29 14.44
CA ILE A 109 -15.09 3.27 13.40
C ILE A 109 -16.38 3.75 12.73
N VAL A 110 -17.30 2.85 12.40
CA VAL A 110 -18.58 3.21 11.77
C VAL A 110 -19.39 4.13 12.67
N ILE A 111 -19.48 3.82 13.97
CA ILE A 111 -20.17 4.68 14.95
C ILE A 111 -19.52 6.08 15.00
N ILE A 112 -18.19 6.15 15.01
CA ILE A 112 -17.47 7.44 15.01
C ILE A 112 -17.78 8.22 13.73
N LEU A 113 -17.75 7.56 12.57
CA LEU A 113 -18.06 8.18 11.29
C LEU A 113 -19.48 8.74 11.29
N ASP A 114 -20.47 7.97 11.73
CA ASP A 114 -21.88 8.39 11.81
C ASP A 114 -22.07 9.61 12.71
N ILE A 115 -21.42 9.63 13.88
CA ILE A 115 -21.45 10.78 14.80
C ILE A 115 -20.81 12.01 14.12
N CYS A 116 -19.75 11.83 13.34
CA CYS A 116 -19.06 12.91 12.64
C CYS A 116 -19.82 13.44 11.40
N MET A 117 -20.74 12.68 10.80
CA MET A 117 -21.44 13.10 9.58
C MET A 117 -22.26 14.39 9.78
N LEU A 118 -23.02 14.49 10.86
CA LEU A 118 -23.86 15.64 11.16
C LEU A 118 -23.06 16.95 11.31
N PRO A 119 -22.01 17.05 12.15
CA PRO A 119 -21.22 18.27 12.26
C PRO A 119 -20.51 18.62 10.95
N ILE A 120 -19.99 17.64 10.20
CA ILE A 120 -19.37 17.88 8.89
C ILE A 120 -20.37 18.53 7.93
N MET A 121 -21.63 18.12 7.94
CA MET A 121 -22.67 18.71 7.11
C MET A 121 -23.07 20.13 7.55
N LEU A 122 -23.05 20.43 8.85
CA LEU A 122 -23.45 21.74 9.38
C LEU A 122 -22.34 22.81 9.27
N LEU A 123 -21.06 22.41 9.38
CA LEU A 123 -19.93 23.33 9.35
C LEU A 123 -19.90 24.27 8.12
N PRO A 124 -20.13 23.80 6.88
CA PRO A 124 -20.17 24.68 5.70
C PRO A 124 -21.16 25.84 5.82
N PHE A 125 -22.32 25.61 6.43
CA PHE A 125 -23.33 26.65 6.65
C PHE A 125 -22.86 27.68 7.67
N ILE A 126 -22.22 27.24 8.75
CA ILE A 126 -21.60 28.12 9.75
C ILE A 126 -20.50 28.97 9.10
N TRP A 127 -19.61 28.36 8.33
CA TRP A 127 -18.55 29.07 7.60
C TRP A 127 -19.11 30.06 6.57
N ALA A 128 -20.21 29.72 5.90
CA ALA A 128 -20.91 30.62 4.99
C ALA A 128 -21.50 31.84 5.73
N GLY A 129 -22.14 31.62 6.88
CA GLY A 129 -22.65 32.69 7.74
C GLY A 129 -21.54 33.65 8.22
N ILE A 130 -20.43 33.09 8.73
CA ILE A 130 -19.25 33.86 9.14
C ILE A 130 -18.70 34.66 7.94
N TYR A 131 -18.66 34.05 6.75
CA TYR A 131 -18.20 34.73 5.55
C TYR A 131 -19.08 35.92 5.19
N ILE A 132 -20.41 35.77 5.20
CA ILE A 132 -21.36 36.87 4.91
C ILE A 132 -21.22 37.99 5.95
N ALA A 133 -21.13 37.66 7.24
CA ALA A 133 -20.91 38.63 8.29
C ALA A 133 -19.61 39.42 8.08
N LYS A 134 -18.51 38.73 7.72
CA LYS A 134 -17.22 39.34 7.41
C LYS A 134 -17.27 40.18 6.14
N PHE A 135 -17.97 39.71 5.10
CA PHE A 135 -18.14 40.42 3.83
C PHE A 135 -18.84 41.77 4.04
N ASN A 136 -19.86 41.79 4.89
CA ASN A 136 -20.62 43.00 5.22
C ASN A 136 -19.86 43.91 6.18
N ARG A 137 -19.10 43.39 7.16
CA ARG A 137 -18.41 44.21 8.16
C ARG A 137 -17.12 44.88 7.64
N ASN A 138 -16.29 44.18 6.88
CA ASN A 138 -14.94 44.65 6.54
C ASN A 138 -14.70 44.71 5.02
N SER A 139 -14.36 45.89 4.50
CA SER A 139 -14.07 46.11 3.09
C SER A 139 -12.70 45.59 2.61
N LYS A 140 -11.76 45.33 3.53
CA LYS A 140 -10.40 44.83 3.20
C LYS A 140 -10.34 43.32 3.06
N SER A 141 -11.22 42.60 3.75
CA SER A 141 -11.23 41.13 3.80
C SER A 141 -11.63 40.52 2.46
N ASP A 142 -10.80 39.68 1.84
CA ASP A 142 -11.16 38.94 0.59
C ASP A 142 -11.57 39.90 -0.55
N ASN A 143 -10.83 41.00 -0.70
CA ASN A 143 -11.10 42.05 -1.68
C ASN A 143 -9.96 42.17 -2.71
N TYR A 144 -9.72 41.10 -3.46
CA TYR A 144 -8.71 41.03 -4.53
C TYR A 144 -9.30 40.72 -5.91
N TYR A 145 -10.63 40.78 -6.02
CA TYR A 145 -11.35 40.50 -7.26
C TYR A 145 -11.57 41.78 -8.06
N ILE A 146 -11.19 41.73 -9.34
CA ILE A 146 -11.51 42.79 -10.29
C ILE A 146 -12.87 42.48 -10.90
N ASP A 147 -13.88 43.28 -10.53
CA ASP A 147 -15.24 43.16 -11.04
C ASP A 147 -15.56 44.27 -12.06
N LYS A 148 -16.64 44.09 -12.82
CA LYS A 148 -17.08 45.02 -13.87
C LYS A 148 -17.26 46.47 -13.37
N SER A 149 -17.65 46.66 -12.11
CA SER A 149 -17.82 48.00 -11.54
C SER A 149 -16.49 48.79 -11.47
N ILE A 150 -15.35 48.10 -11.32
CA ILE A 150 -14.03 48.71 -11.37
C ILE A 150 -13.69 49.12 -12.81
N GLU A 151 -14.02 48.27 -13.78
CA GLU A 151 -13.78 48.52 -15.20
C GLU A 151 -14.60 49.72 -15.69
N GLU A 152 -15.88 49.80 -15.34
CA GLU A 152 -16.75 50.94 -15.65
C GLU A 152 -16.26 52.25 -14.99
N THR A 153 -15.75 52.16 -13.76
CA THR A 153 -15.18 53.33 -13.08
C THR A 153 -13.89 53.81 -13.75
N ASP A 154 -13.06 52.87 -14.19
CA ASP A 154 -11.82 53.17 -14.90
C ASP A 154 -12.08 53.80 -16.27
N GLU A 155 -13.04 53.27 -17.03
CA GLU A 155 -13.46 53.82 -18.33
C GLU A 155 -13.96 55.27 -18.19
N ARG A 156 -14.78 55.57 -17.18
CA ARG A 156 -15.23 56.93 -16.90
C ARG A 156 -14.08 57.87 -16.55
N ARG A 157 -13.14 57.44 -15.72
CA ARG A 157 -11.97 58.26 -15.37
C ARG A 157 -11.08 58.52 -16.57
N LYS A 158 -10.89 57.52 -17.43
CA LYS A 158 -10.15 57.64 -18.67
C LYS A 158 -10.82 58.61 -19.64
N ALA A 159 -12.15 58.59 -19.75
CA ALA A 159 -12.90 59.56 -20.55
C ALA A 159 -12.77 61.00 -20.03
N LEU A 160 -12.59 61.16 -18.71
CA LEU A 160 -12.33 62.45 -18.06
C LEU A 160 -10.85 62.88 -18.07
N GLY A 161 -9.95 62.11 -18.71
CA GLY A 161 -8.52 62.41 -18.75
C GLY A 161 -7.79 62.21 -17.41
N LEU A 162 -8.40 61.51 -16.45
CA LEU A 162 -7.81 61.19 -15.16
C LEU A 162 -6.94 59.92 -15.24
N SER A 163 -6.13 59.69 -14.20
CA SER A 163 -5.34 58.47 -14.06
C SER A 163 -6.20 57.21 -14.12
N SER A 164 -5.80 56.28 -14.99
CA SER A 164 -6.45 54.97 -15.20
C SER A 164 -5.68 53.84 -14.51
N LEU A 165 -6.44 52.91 -13.94
CA LEU A 165 -5.96 51.70 -13.30
C LEU A 165 -5.64 50.59 -14.31
N LEU A 166 -6.42 50.39 -15.38
CA LEU A 166 -6.16 49.33 -16.35
C LEU A 166 -5.21 49.84 -17.46
N PRO A 167 -4.31 49.00 -18.00
CA PRO A 167 -4.09 47.58 -17.69
C PRO A 167 -3.33 47.33 -16.37
N LEU A 168 -3.56 46.17 -15.76
CA LEU A 168 -2.83 45.71 -14.57
C LEU A 168 -1.36 45.40 -14.89
N THR A 169 -0.45 45.81 -14.01
CA THR A 169 0.98 45.49 -14.12
C THR A 169 1.23 44.00 -13.88
N LYS A 170 2.43 43.50 -14.26
CA LYS A 170 2.78 42.07 -14.06
C LYS A 170 2.75 41.64 -12.59
N THR A 171 3.12 42.54 -11.67
CA THR A 171 3.09 42.31 -10.22
C THR A 171 1.66 42.32 -9.68
N GLU A 172 0.82 43.25 -10.12
CA GLU A 172 -0.59 43.30 -9.74
C GLU A 172 -1.37 42.07 -10.23
N LYS A 173 -1.08 41.58 -11.44
CA LYS A 173 -1.69 40.35 -12.00
C LYS A 173 -1.41 39.08 -11.18
N LYS A 174 -0.45 39.10 -10.24
CA LYS A 174 -0.19 38.00 -9.30
C LYS A 174 -1.06 38.05 -8.05
N LYS A 175 -1.59 39.24 -7.72
CA LYS A 175 -2.38 39.52 -6.52
C LYS A 175 -3.88 39.68 -6.79
N TYR A 176 -4.22 40.19 -7.98
CA TYR A 176 -5.61 40.52 -8.35
C TYR A 176 -6.06 39.70 -9.55
N VAL A 177 -7.32 39.26 -9.52
CA VAL A 177 -7.85 38.35 -10.54
C VAL A 177 -9.31 38.64 -10.86
N ARG A 178 -9.70 38.32 -12.09
CA ARG A 178 -11.12 38.25 -12.47
C ARG A 178 -11.68 36.90 -12.07
N TRP A 179 -12.95 36.85 -11.68
CA TRP A 179 -13.58 35.63 -11.18
C TRP A 179 -13.48 34.44 -12.16
N PHE A 180 -13.59 34.66 -13.48
CA PHE A 180 -13.55 33.62 -14.52
C PHE A 180 -12.14 33.29 -15.05
N ASN A 181 -11.08 33.90 -14.54
CA ASN A 181 -9.74 33.66 -15.07
C ASN A 181 -9.16 32.34 -14.54
N MET A 182 -8.67 31.44 -15.39
CA MET A 182 -8.09 30.15 -14.95
C MET A 182 -6.79 30.28 -14.14
N ARG A 183 -6.19 31.47 -14.10
CA ARG A 183 -4.94 31.72 -13.36
C ARG A 183 -5.16 31.68 -11.84
N ILE A 184 -4.30 30.94 -11.14
CA ILE A 184 -4.25 30.89 -9.66
C ILE A 184 -3.41 32.04 -9.10
N VAL A 185 -3.98 32.76 -8.13
CA VAL A 185 -3.38 33.95 -7.47
C VAL A 185 -2.54 33.52 -6.27
N GLU A 186 -1.54 34.32 -5.88
CA GLU A 186 -0.71 34.05 -4.69
C GLU A 186 -1.53 33.78 -3.41
N GLN A 187 -2.67 34.46 -3.24
CA GLN A 187 -3.55 34.27 -2.09
C GLN A 187 -4.29 32.92 -2.10
N GLU A 188 -4.49 32.34 -3.29
CA GLU A 188 -5.16 31.05 -3.48
C GLU A 188 -4.17 29.89 -3.41
N LYS A 189 -2.90 30.14 -3.79
CA LYS A 189 -1.83 29.14 -3.81
C LYS A 189 -1.66 28.46 -2.46
N LEU A 190 -1.58 29.21 -1.37
CA LEU A 190 -1.39 28.63 -0.04
C LEU A 190 -2.48 27.61 0.29
N SER A 191 -3.75 27.98 0.06
CA SER A 191 -4.85 27.06 0.31
C SER A 191 -4.83 25.85 -0.61
N LEU A 192 -4.51 26.04 -1.90
CA LEU A 192 -4.46 24.94 -2.85
C LEU A 192 -3.31 23.98 -2.52
N THR A 193 -2.13 24.52 -2.18
CA THR A 193 -0.95 23.73 -1.81
C THR A 193 -1.21 22.92 -0.55
N ILE A 194 -1.85 23.50 0.48
CA ILE A 194 -2.20 22.77 1.70
C ILE A 194 -3.18 21.62 1.37
N SER A 195 -4.25 21.91 0.62
CA SER A 195 -5.24 20.89 0.26
C SER A 195 -4.63 19.77 -0.59
N LEU A 196 -3.82 20.11 -1.59
CA LEU A 196 -3.14 19.14 -2.44
C LEU A 196 -2.12 18.32 -1.64
N ALA A 197 -1.34 18.94 -0.76
CA ALA A 197 -0.37 18.25 0.08
C ALA A 197 -1.05 17.24 1.01
N PHE A 198 -2.18 17.61 1.62
CA PHE A 198 -2.97 16.69 2.43
C PHE A 198 -3.49 15.52 1.60
N THR A 199 -4.07 15.79 0.42
CA THR A 199 -4.56 14.73 -0.48
C THR A 199 -3.43 13.78 -0.87
N VAL A 200 -2.27 14.30 -1.29
CA VAL A 200 -1.10 13.48 -1.67
C VAL A 200 -0.58 12.67 -0.48
N PHE A 201 -0.54 13.24 0.73
CA PHE A 201 -0.13 12.49 1.91
C PHE A 201 -1.12 11.36 2.24
N SER A 202 -2.42 11.62 2.13
CA SER A 202 -3.46 10.60 2.30
C SER A 202 -3.40 9.48 1.27
N MET A 203 -2.76 9.68 0.11
CA MET A 203 -2.55 8.64 -0.91
C MET A 203 -1.56 7.56 -0.49
N VAL A 204 -0.60 7.89 0.36
CA VAL A 204 0.53 7.00 0.65
C VAL A 204 0.02 5.68 1.24
N ILE A 205 -0.87 5.76 2.23
CA ILE A 205 -1.45 4.60 2.92
C ILE A 205 -2.16 3.63 1.95
N PRO A 206 -3.17 4.04 1.17
CA PRO A 206 -3.87 3.13 0.27
C PRO A 206 -2.95 2.57 -0.83
N LEU A 207 -1.98 3.35 -1.32
CA LEU A 207 -0.99 2.83 -2.26
C LEU A 207 -0.11 1.75 -1.62
N THR A 208 0.29 1.91 -0.36
CA THR A 208 1.03 0.86 0.36
C THR A 208 0.22 -0.42 0.52
N PHE A 209 -1.09 -0.33 0.77
CA PHE A 209 -1.97 -1.50 0.84
C PHE A 209 -2.08 -2.22 -0.51
N ILE A 210 -2.29 -1.49 -1.61
CA ILE A 210 -2.32 -2.09 -2.96
C ILE A 210 -0.99 -2.81 -3.26
N LEU A 211 0.14 -2.19 -2.93
CA LEU A 211 1.45 -2.82 -3.10
C LEU A 211 1.61 -4.06 -2.23
N ALA A 212 1.18 -4.01 -0.96
CA ALA A 212 1.23 -5.14 -0.05
C ALA A 212 0.40 -6.32 -0.57
N ASP A 213 -0.81 -6.07 -1.08
CA ASP A 213 -1.67 -7.12 -1.65
C ASP A 213 -1.05 -7.78 -2.88
N ILE A 214 -0.51 -6.96 -3.79
CA ILE A 214 0.17 -7.47 -5.00
C ILE A 214 1.42 -8.28 -4.63
N CYS A 215 2.24 -7.78 -3.70
CA CYS A 215 3.42 -8.49 -3.22
C CYS A 215 3.05 -9.81 -2.54
N THR A 216 2.04 -9.80 -1.68
CA THR A 216 1.56 -10.99 -0.97
C THR A 216 1.06 -12.03 -1.97
N TYR A 217 0.20 -11.63 -2.92
CA TYR A 217 -0.26 -12.52 -3.99
C TYR A 217 0.90 -13.12 -4.80
N LYS A 218 1.87 -12.30 -5.22
CA LYS A 218 3.03 -12.79 -5.98
C LYS A 218 3.89 -13.77 -5.19
N ILE A 219 4.13 -13.50 -3.91
CA ILE A 219 4.92 -14.39 -3.04
C ILE A 219 4.19 -15.74 -2.88
N LEU A 220 2.89 -15.71 -2.61
CA LEU A 220 2.09 -16.92 -2.48
C LEU A 220 2.03 -17.70 -3.80
N HIS A 221 1.86 -17.01 -4.93
CA HIS A 221 1.79 -17.64 -6.25
C HIS A 221 3.11 -18.27 -6.65
N LEU A 222 4.23 -17.58 -6.41
CA LEU A 222 5.57 -18.15 -6.64
C LEU A 222 5.81 -19.37 -5.73
N GLY A 223 5.37 -19.32 -4.47
CA GLY A 223 5.42 -20.46 -3.56
C GLY A 223 4.60 -21.64 -4.10
N TYR A 224 3.37 -21.39 -4.54
CA TYR A 224 2.50 -22.39 -5.16
C TYR A 224 3.17 -23.07 -6.36
N GLU A 225 3.70 -22.28 -7.31
CA GLU A 225 4.42 -22.80 -8.47
C GLU A 225 5.67 -23.59 -8.08
N PHE A 226 6.45 -23.09 -7.11
CA PHE A 226 7.66 -23.76 -6.64
C PHE A 226 7.35 -25.15 -6.05
N PHE A 227 6.35 -25.26 -5.18
CA PHE A 227 5.98 -26.54 -4.54
C PHE A 227 5.31 -27.53 -5.49
N HIS A 228 4.62 -27.04 -6.53
CA HIS A 228 4.01 -27.89 -7.56
C HIS A 228 4.95 -28.21 -8.73
N SER A 229 6.09 -27.53 -8.83
CA SER A 229 7.10 -27.81 -9.85
C SER A 229 7.73 -29.20 -9.69
N GLU A 230 8.33 -29.72 -10.77
CA GLU A 230 9.01 -31.02 -10.73
C GLU A 230 10.31 -31.01 -9.90
N MET A 231 10.79 -29.84 -9.48
CA MET A 231 12.04 -29.67 -8.73
C MET A 231 11.92 -30.12 -7.27
N THR A 232 10.72 -30.05 -6.69
CA THR A 232 10.42 -30.51 -5.33
C THR A 232 9.90 -31.95 -5.30
N ARG A 233 9.69 -32.59 -6.46
CA ARG A 233 9.38 -34.02 -6.49
C ARG A 233 10.60 -34.78 -5.97
N LEU A 234 10.47 -35.37 -4.78
CA LEU A 234 11.41 -36.40 -4.33
C LEU A 234 11.53 -37.43 -5.46
N PRO A 235 12.76 -37.69 -5.97
CA PRO A 235 12.94 -38.70 -7.01
C PRO A 235 12.41 -40.00 -6.43
N LYS A 236 11.37 -40.55 -7.05
CA LYS A 236 10.83 -41.85 -6.68
C LYS A 236 12.01 -42.81 -6.67
N PRO A 237 12.44 -43.33 -5.51
CA PRO A 237 13.53 -44.28 -5.52
C PRO A 237 12.97 -45.50 -6.26
N ASN A 238 13.54 -45.81 -7.42
CA ASN A 238 13.22 -47.03 -8.17
C ASN A 238 13.81 -48.21 -7.39
N ILE A 239 13.15 -48.58 -6.29
CA ILE A 239 13.55 -49.71 -5.47
C ILE A 239 12.80 -50.91 -6.03
N TYR A 240 13.53 -51.84 -6.63
CA TYR A 240 13.01 -53.13 -7.04
C TYR A 240 12.39 -53.82 -5.82
N ARG A 241 11.11 -54.20 -5.90
CA ARG A 241 10.52 -55.10 -4.90
C ARG A 241 11.24 -56.43 -4.97
N LEU A 242 12.12 -56.68 -4.01
CA LEU A 242 12.80 -57.95 -3.83
C LEU A 242 11.75 -58.96 -3.36
N LYS A 243 11.16 -59.68 -4.32
CA LYS A 243 10.23 -60.78 -4.04
C LYS A 243 11.04 -62.04 -3.73
N VAL A 244 11.13 -62.37 -2.45
CA VAL A 244 11.74 -63.63 -2.01
C VAL A 244 10.79 -64.76 -2.44
N THR A 245 11.29 -65.74 -3.19
CA THR A 245 10.51 -66.88 -3.69
C THR A 245 11.17 -68.15 -3.20
N GLY A 246 10.50 -68.89 -2.31
CA GLY A 246 10.97 -70.16 -1.75
C GLY A 246 10.21 -70.54 -0.49
N ASP A 247 9.99 -71.83 -0.28
CA ASP A 247 9.31 -72.36 0.91
C ASP A 247 10.36 -72.86 1.91
N GLY A 248 10.58 -72.09 2.97
CA GLY A 248 11.54 -72.41 4.02
C GLY A 248 11.72 -71.28 5.04
N PHE A 249 12.21 -71.60 6.23
CA PHE A 249 12.37 -70.67 7.35
C PHE A 249 13.14 -69.38 7.00
N LEU A 250 14.20 -69.48 6.19
CA LEU A 250 14.97 -68.31 5.74
C LEU A 250 14.18 -67.38 4.82
N SER A 251 13.27 -67.93 4.01
CA SER A 251 12.39 -67.15 3.12
C SER A 251 11.39 -66.34 3.93
N GLU A 252 10.81 -66.94 4.97
CA GLU A 252 9.88 -66.30 5.89
C GLU A 252 10.55 -65.19 6.71
N LEU A 253 11.76 -65.44 7.21
CA LEU A 253 12.55 -64.45 7.94
C LEU A 253 12.92 -63.25 7.04
N LEU A 254 13.36 -63.51 5.81
CA LEU A 254 13.75 -62.46 4.87
C LEU A 254 12.52 -61.65 4.40
N SER A 255 11.39 -62.32 4.18
CA SER A 255 10.11 -61.67 3.86
C SER A 255 9.63 -60.77 4.98
N ASN A 256 9.72 -61.21 6.24
CA ASN A 256 9.32 -60.39 7.40
C ASN A 256 10.22 -59.17 7.59
N LEU A 257 11.54 -59.31 7.37
CA LEU A 257 12.47 -58.17 7.36
C LEU A 257 12.11 -57.17 6.27
N LEU A 258 11.91 -57.63 5.02
CA LEU A 258 11.54 -56.77 3.89
C LEU A 258 10.21 -56.03 4.12
N ASN A 259 9.20 -56.72 4.65
CA ASN A 259 7.89 -56.12 4.97
C ASN A 259 7.97 -55.06 6.08
N THR A 260 8.93 -55.19 7.00
CA THR A 260 9.12 -54.21 8.09
C THR A 260 9.80 -52.93 7.60
N PHE A 261 10.59 -52.99 6.53
CA PHE A 261 11.27 -51.82 5.93
C PHE A 261 10.50 -51.19 4.76
N GLU A 262 9.50 -51.87 4.18
CA GLU A 262 8.61 -51.31 3.15
C GLU A 262 7.74 -50.09 3.58
N PRO A 263 7.27 -49.91 4.85
CA PRO A 263 6.43 -48.77 5.23
C PRO A 263 7.12 -47.40 5.17
N LEU A 264 8.45 -47.33 5.08
CA LEU A 264 9.19 -46.07 4.96
C LEU A 264 8.88 -45.32 3.65
N ASN A 265 8.41 -46.01 2.61
CA ASN A 265 8.17 -45.45 1.28
C ASN A 265 6.73 -44.95 1.09
N SER A 266 5.73 -45.69 1.55
CA SER A 266 4.31 -45.28 1.45
C SER A 266 4.02 -44.04 2.29
N ASP A 267 4.69 -43.91 3.44
CA ASP A 267 4.57 -42.72 4.28
C ASP A 267 5.24 -41.51 3.63
N THR A 268 6.30 -41.70 2.85
CA THR A 268 6.97 -40.59 2.17
C THR A 268 6.11 -40.06 1.01
N GLU A 269 5.54 -40.92 0.15
CA GLU A 269 4.62 -40.50 -0.91
C GLU A 269 3.34 -39.84 -0.36
N ARG A 270 2.76 -40.42 0.71
CA ARG A 270 1.57 -39.84 1.37
C ARG A 270 1.87 -38.50 2.01
N ARG A 271 3.01 -38.34 2.70
CA ARG A 271 3.42 -37.05 3.26
C ARG A 271 3.64 -36.01 2.17
N ASP A 272 4.32 -36.38 1.09
CA ASP A 272 4.63 -35.45 0.00
C ASP A 272 3.37 -35.00 -0.77
N ALA A 273 2.34 -35.85 -0.83
CA ALA A 273 1.02 -35.47 -1.33
C ALA A 273 0.26 -34.55 -0.36
N LEU A 274 0.23 -34.89 0.94
CA LEU A 274 -0.42 -34.08 1.97
C LEU A 274 0.18 -32.66 2.08
N TRP A 275 1.51 -32.54 1.97
CA TRP A 275 2.17 -31.23 2.00
C TRP A 275 1.82 -30.35 0.80
N ARG A 276 1.58 -30.95 -0.37
CA ARG A 276 1.16 -30.21 -1.58
C ARG A 276 -0.30 -29.78 -1.54
N GLU A 277 -1.18 -30.61 -0.96
CA GLU A 277 -2.58 -30.25 -0.74
C GLU A 277 -2.75 -29.03 0.19
N CYS A 278 -1.77 -28.76 1.07
CA CYS A 278 -1.75 -27.57 1.91
C CYS A 278 -1.47 -26.26 1.15
N PHE A 279 -0.79 -26.31 0.00
CA PHE A 279 -0.48 -25.13 -0.83
C PHE A 279 -1.50 -25.00 -1.96
N LEU A 280 -2.64 -24.39 -1.64
CA LEU A 280 -3.69 -24.11 -2.61
C LEU A 280 -3.31 -22.93 -3.53
N GLU A 281 -3.91 -22.91 -4.73
CA GLU A 281 -3.76 -21.78 -5.66
C GLU A 281 -4.28 -20.50 -4.99
N PRO A 282 -3.45 -19.45 -4.86
CA PRO A 282 -3.87 -18.22 -4.20
C PRO A 282 -4.88 -17.46 -5.07
N THR A 283 -5.92 -16.93 -4.44
CA THR A 283 -6.91 -16.08 -5.12
C THR A 283 -6.26 -14.78 -5.60
N PRO A 284 -6.42 -14.40 -6.88
CA PRO A 284 -5.87 -13.15 -7.37
C PRO A 284 -6.56 -11.94 -6.73
N PRO A 285 -5.83 -10.82 -6.54
CA PRO A 285 -6.42 -9.60 -6.03
C PRO A 285 -7.41 -9.01 -7.04
N ASP A 286 -8.43 -8.31 -6.54
CA ASP A 286 -9.43 -7.67 -7.39
C ASP A 286 -8.87 -6.38 -8.03
N TYR A 287 -8.39 -6.51 -9.26
CA TYR A 287 -7.83 -5.40 -10.02
C TYR A 287 -8.86 -4.29 -10.32
N TRP A 288 -10.16 -4.61 -10.36
CA TRP A 288 -11.19 -3.58 -10.56
C TRP A 288 -11.28 -2.64 -9.37
N LEU A 289 -11.16 -3.18 -8.16
CA LEU A 289 -11.15 -2.39 -6.94
C LEU A 289 -9.97 -1.40 -6.92
N PHE A 290 -8.80 -1.82 -7.39
CA PHE A 290 -7.64 -0.93 -7.52
C PHE A 290 -7.88 0.20 -8.52
N VAL A 291 -8.52 -0.08 -9.65
CA VAL A 291 -8.90 0.95 -10.65
C VAL A 291 -9.88 1.95 -10.04
N ILE A 292 -10.89 1.48 -9.31
CA ILE A 292 -11.87 2.34 -8.64
C ILE A 292 -11.18 3.23 -7.60
N MET A 293 -10.27 2.68 -6.79
CA MET A 293 -9.49 3.46 -5.82
C MET A 293 -8.66 4.55 -6.51
N LEU A 294 -7.92 4.22 -7.56
CA LEU A 294 -7.14 5.18 -8.35
C LEU A 294 -8.02 6.27 -8.99
N LEU A 295 -9.20 5.90 -9.48
CA LEU A 295 -10.18 6.84 -10.01
C LEU A 295 -10.68 7.81 -8.94
N LEU A 296 -11.02 7.31 -7.75
CA LEU A 296 -11.44 8.15 -6.61
C LEU A 296 -10.35 9.14 -6.23
N PHE A 297 -9.09 8.72 -6.25
CA PHE A 297 -7.96 9.60 -5.99
C PHE A 297 -7.78 10.68 -7.05
N PHE A 298 -7.94 10.33 -8.32
CA PHE A 298 -7.94 11.31 -9.40
C PHE A 298 -9.07 12.34 -9.21
N ILE A 299 -10.27 11.89 -8.84
CA ILE A 299 -11.40 12.78 -8.54
C ILE A 299 -11.06 13.71 -7.36
N CYS A 300 -10.45 13.21 -6.29
CA CYS A 300 -10.02 14.05 -5.16
C CYS A 300 -9.06 15.17 -5.58
N ILE A 301 -8.09 14.88 -6.45
CA ILE A 301 -7.16 15.88 -6.99
C ILE A 301 -7.92 16.94 -7.81
N VAL A 302 -8.86 16.52 -8.65
CA VAL A 302 -9.71 17.44 -9.43
C VAL A 302 -10.57 18.30 -8.50
N LEU A 303 -11.12 17.74 -7.42
CA LEU A 303 -11.89 18.49 -6.43
C LEU A 303 -11.04 19.53 -5.70
N CYS A 304 -9.76 19.25 -5.41
CA CYS A 304 -8.85 20.26 -4.86
C CYS A 304 -8.67 21.46 -5.80
N LEU A 305 -8.61 21.24 -7.12
CA LEU A 305 -8.56 22.32 -8.10
C LEU A 305 -9.90 23.08 -8.15
N LEU A 306 -11.02 22.34 -8.16
CA LEU A 306 -12.37 22.92 -8.19
C LEU A 306 -12.67 23.77 -6.95
N GLN A 307 -12.08 23.43 -5.79
CA GLN A 307 -12.23 24.18 -4.55
C GLN A 307 -11.82 25.65 -4.69
N VAL A 308 -10.80 25.96 -5.49
CA VAL A 308 -10.39 27.35 -5.76
C VAL A 308 -11.53 28.10 -6.45
N PHE A 309 -12.13 27.51 -7.48
CA PHE A 309 -13.25 28.10 -8.19
C PHE A 309 -14.51 28.21 -7.32
N ALA A 310 -14.77 27.21 -6.46
CA ALA A 310 -15.87 27.28 -5.49
C ALA A 310 -15.71 28.47 -4.53
N LYS A 311 -14.47 28.75 -4.07
CA LYS A 311 -14.17 29.93 -3.23
C LYS A 311 -14.44 31.25 -3.97
N ARG A 312 -14.11 31.32 -5.26
CA ARG A 312 -14.42 32.49 -6.10
C ARG A 312 -15.91 32.65 -6.35
N LEU A 313 -16.61 31.54 -6.58
CA LEU A 313 -18.05 31.52 -6.80
C LEU A 313 -18.78 32.05 -5.55
N LYS A 314 -18.36 31.63 -4.36
CA LYS A 314 -18.87 32.17 -3.09
C LYS A 314 -18.77 33.71 -3.03
N HIS A 315 -17.64 34.28 -3.44
CA HIS A 315 -17.48 35.74 -3.51
C HIS A 315 -18.43 36.39 -4.52
N ARG A 316 -18.61 35.75 -5.70
CA ARG A 316 -19.54 36.23 -6.74
C ARG A 316 -20.97 36.24 -6.24
N ILE A 317 -21.40 35.18 -5.55
CA ILE A 317 -22.72 35.08 -4.94
C ILE A 317 -22.90 36.22 -3.92
N ALA A 318 -21.95 36.40 -2.99
CA ALA A 318 -22.04 37.49 -2.00
C ALA A 318 -22.12 38.89 -2.64
N SER A 319 -21.37 39.10 -3.72
CA SER A 319 -21.38 40.36 -4.47
C SER A 319 -22.69 40.61 -5.23
N TYR A 320 -23.43 39.56 -5.58
CA TYR A 320 -24.74 39.66 -6.22
C TYR A 320 -25.82 40.05 -5.20
N TYR A 321 -25.84 39.42 -4.02
CA TYR A 321 -26.85 39.69 -2.99
C TYR A 321 -26.65 41.02 -2.24
N PHE A 322 -25.41 41.52 -2.12
CA PHE A 322 -25.10 42.75 -1.38
C PHE A 322 -24.45 43.82 -2.28
N PRO A 323 -25.20 44.44 -3.21
CA PRO A 323 -24.67 45.38 -4.20
C PRO A 323 -24.11 46.67 -3.58
N ASP A 324 -24.72 47.18 -2.51
CA ASP A 324 -24.26 48.40 -1.83
C ASP A 324 -22.88 48.20 -1.20
N ARG A 325 -22.69 47.07 -0.52
CA ARG A 325 -21.40 46.70 0.08
C ARG A 325 -20.35 46.43 -0.98
N LYS A 326 -20.73 45.77 -2.08
CA LYS A 326 -19.87 45.58 -3.25
C LYS A 326 -19.34 46.92 -3.78
N ARG A 327 -20.21 47.94 -3.94
CA ARG A 327 -19.80 49.26 -4.44
C ARG A 327 -18.73 49.89 -3.55
N THR A 328 -18.97 49.96 -2.24
CA THR A 328 -17.97 50.50 -1.28
C THR A 328 -16.64 49.75 -1.34
N ARG A 329 -16.69 48.41 -1.44
CA ARG A 329 -15.49 47.56 -1.54
C ARG A 329 -14.71 47.79 -2.82
N SER A 330 -15.42 47.96 -3.95
CA SER A 330 -14.80 48.23 -5.24
C SER A 330 -14.11 49.59 -5.28
N ILE A 331 -14.72 50.64 -4.71
CA ILE A 331 -14.12 51.97 -4.60
C ILE A 331 -12.89 51.91 -3.68
N HIS A 332 -13.00 51.24 -2.54
CA HIS A 332 -11.87 51.08 -1.62
C HIS A 332 -10.67 50.38 -2.28
N LEU A 333 -10.92 49.30 -3.02
CA LEU A 333 -9.88 48.60 -3.77
C LEU A 333 -9.26 49.49 -4.86
N TYR A 334 -10.10 50.23 -5.59
CA TYR A 334 -9.66 51.13 -6.65
C TYR A 334 -8.73 52.22 -6.11
N THR A 335 -9.14 52.91 -5.04
CA THR A 335 -8.32 53.94 -4.38
C THR A 335 -7.00 53.36 -3.87
N LEU A 336 -7.03 52.19 -3.22
CA LEU A 336 -5.83 51.53 -2.69
C LEU A 336 -4.83 51.17 -3.79
N LEU A 337 -5.31 50.76 -4.96
CA LEU A 337 -4.47 50.45 -6.10
C LEU A 337 -3.82 51.69 -6.71
N LEU A 338 -4.56 52.79 -6.86
CA LEU A 338 -4.02 54.06 -7.35
C LEU A 338 -2.96 54.61 -6.40
N GLU A 339 -3.26 54.68 -5.09
CA GLU A 339 -2.28 55.11 -4.09
C GLU A 339 -1.02 54.24 -4.08
N GLY A 340 -1.17 52.93 -4.30
CA GLY A 340 -0.06 52.00 -4.42
C GLY A 340 0.84 52.31 -5.63
N ARG A 341 0.25 52.72 -6.76
CA ARG A 341 1.01 53.13 -7.95
C ARG A 341 1.70 54.46 -7.76
N ASP A 342 1.01 55.45 -7.21
CA ASP A 342 1.58 56.78 -6.96
C ASP A 342 2.82 56.68 -6.05
N LYS A 343 2.73 55.88 -4.97
CA LYS A 343 3.87 55.58 -4.10
C LYS A 343 5.01 54.88 -4.83
N THR A 344 4.70 53.93 -5.71
CA THR A 344 5.72 53.21 -6.49
C THR A 344 6.43 54.16 -7.47
N VAL A 345 5.70 55.09 -8.09
CA VAL A 345 6.26 56.10 -8.99
C VAL A 345 7.14 57.09 -8.21
N LEU A 346 6.68 57.60 -7.07
CA LEU A 346 7.48 58.49 -6.22
C LEU A 346 8.80 57.84 -5.79
N GLN A 347 8.77 56.57 -5.37
CA GLN A 347 9.98 55.81 -5.02
C GLN A 347 10.94 55.60 -6.20
N GLN A 348 10.44 55.58 -7.43
CA GLN A 348 11.28 55.49 -8.63
C GLN A 348 11.92 56.85 -8.98
N LEU A 349 11.23 57.95 -8.69
CA LEU A 349 11.75 59.31 -8.88
C LEU A 349 12.82 59.65 -7.85
N GLU A 350 12.67 59.25 -6.58
CA GLU A 350 13.68 59.46 -5.53
C GLU A 350 14.98 58.65 -5.72
N LYS A 351 14.94 57.60 -6.54
CA LYS A 351 16.10 56.74 -6.84
C LYS A 351 16.89 57.18 -8.08
N LYS A 352 16.38 58.15 -8.82
CA LYS A 352 17.08 58.79 -9.95
C LYS A 352 17.71 60.09 -9.47
#